data_AF-A0A3S0X7U0-F1
#
_entry.id   AF-A0A3S0X7U0-F1
#
_cell.length_a   1.000
_cell.length_b   1.000
_cell.length_c   1.000
_cell.angle_alpha   90.00
_cell.angle_beta   90.00
_cell.angle_gamma   90.00
#
_symmetry.space_group_name_H-M   'P 1'
#
loop_
_entity.id
_entity.type
_entity.pdbx_description
1 polymer ?
#
loop_
_entity_poly.entity_id
_entity_poly.type
_entity_poly.pdbx_seq_one_letter_code
_entity_poly.pdbx_strand_id
1 'polypeptide(L)'
;MERCAMPVFIGTPWNDTLEGSTGDDTLIGGMGDDVYFVDSAADAVWELADEGTDEIRTTLGTYTLGANLERLTFIGTGDFTGTGNALDNLIVGGSGNDTLTGGDGADTLIGGDGDDQFYIDAADFFVQGGDGFDTVFIQGGVGVNLSLGFCNVERAYGGSGNDTLWGGGGSVGLFLDGGDGNDRILGSEFNDTLIGGNGSDTLMGGGGDDVLYIDAADTEVSGGDGFDTVYVQGNGDLTLELAVNGIERVFSGGGNDTVNTASFISATTAVEIHGGDGHDILSGGAFNDTLCGDEGDDTLYGGGGDDILAGGGGSNTLFGGMGDDLLYVDTASALVDGGGGDDTVHARYAGGVSLDLSDTSIEHFIGGIGNDTVTASGGVFGRIEMFAGAGNDRLTGSVGSDSLWGEEGDDTLFGGGNGYSYGDDLLSGGNGNDSLVASNGHDFLDGGNGDDTLAGGSGEDSLVGGAGADLFVVAPWDGNDGILDFNADQGDRIGLADGLTYTLGSNASGDAVLTFATSDTLTLFGVSSTAVSSSWFLTV
;
A
#
# COMPACT_ATOMS: atom_id res chain seq x y z
N MET A 1 11.39 11.66 -76.36
CA MET A 1 11.44 11.93 -74.91
C MET A 1 11.81 13.39 -74.75
N GLU A 2 10.85 14.28 -74.95
CA GLU A 2 10.95 15.62 -74.37
C GLU A 2 10.65 15.43 -72.89
N ARG A 3 11.61 15.80 -72.04
CA ARG A 3 11.34 16.01 -70.62
C ARG A 3 10.50 17.29 -70.58
N CYS A 4 9.23 17.20 -70.18
CA CYS A 4 8.46 18.39 -69.84
C CYS A 4 9.29 19.22 -68.86
N ALA A 5 9.48 20.50 -69.18
CA ALA A 5 9.91 21.46 -68.18
C ALA A 5 8.78 21.57 -67.15
N MET A 6 9.12 21.62 -65.86
CA MET A 6 8.17 21.98 -64.80
C MET A 6 7.57 23.35 -65.16
N PRO A 7 6.23 23.47 -65.24
CA PRO A 7 5.59 24.77 -65.44
C PRO A 7 6.02 25.76 -64.36
N VAL A 8 6.16 27.03 -64.74
CA VAL A 8 6.55 28.11 -63.81
C VAL A 8 5.43 29.14 -63.81
N PHE A 9 4.88 29.40 -62.64
CA PHE A 9 3.86 30.41 -62.38
C PHE A 9 4.50 31.54 -61.57
N ILE A 10 4.38 32.75 -62.08
CA ILE A 10 4.98 33.95 -61.49
C ILE A 10 3.86 34.96 -61.24
N GLY A 11 3.70 35.35 -59.98
CA GLY A 11 2.80 36.37 -59.51
C GLY A 11 3.29 37.79 -59.81
N THR A 12 2.63 38.73 -59.17
CA THR A 12 2.78 40.16 -59.30
C THR A 12 3.30 40.73 -57.96
N PRO A 13 3.58 42.05 -57.88
CA PRO A 13 3.96 42.67 -56.59
C PRO A 13 2.80 42.91 -55.62
N TRP A 14 1.70 42.15 -55.73
CA TRP A 14 0.51 42.27 -54.90
C TRP A 14 0.08 40.88 -54.45
N ASN A 15 -0.81 40.80 -53.48
CA ASN A 15 -1.42 39.56 -53.02
C ASN A 15 -2.04 38.75 -54.18
N ASP A 16 -1.41 37.63 -54.49
CA ASP A 16 -1.75 36.70 -55.54
C ASP A 16 -2.25 35.37 -54.99
N THR A 17 -2.94 34.62 -55.84
CA THR A 17 -3.32 33.24 -55.56
C THR A 17 -2.81 32.37 -56.70
N LEU A 18 -1.84 31.53 -56.37
CA LEU A 18 -1.10 30.70 -57.31
C LEU A 18 -1.54 29.25 -57.14
N GLU A 19 -2.28 28.77 -58.14
CA GLU A 19 -2.68 27.37 -58.26
C GLU A 19 -1.94 26.76 -59.46
N GLY A 20 -1.15 25.73 -59.16
CA GLY A 20 -0.48 24.93 -60.18
C GLY A 20 -1.46 24.19 -61.09
N SER A 21 -0.93 23.63 -62.17
CA SER A 21 -1.60 22.54 -62.89
C SER A 21 -1.27 21.20 -62.22
N THR A 22 -2.00 20.13 -62.53
CA THR A 22 -1.62 18.81 -61.98
C THR A 22 -0.18 18.44 -62.32
N GLY A 23 0.61 18.01 -61.34
CA GLY A 23 2.00 17.58 -61.55
C GLY A 23 2.99 18.51 -60.85
N ASP A 24 4.25 18.50 -61.28
CA ASP A 24 5.32 19.24 -60.59
C ASP A 24 5.46 20.65 -61.18
N ASP A 25 5.19 21.66 -60.37
CA ASP A 25 5.22 23.07 -60.76
C ASP A 25 6.26 23.89 -59.97
N THR A 26 6.56 25.09 -60.46
CA THR A 26 7.30 26.13 -59.72
C THR A 26 6.39 27.33 -59.51
N LEU A 27 6.16 27.72 -58.27
CA LEU A 27 5.30 28.84 -57.90
C LEU A 27 6.14 29.95 -57.28
N ILE A 28 6.03 31.17 -57.83
CA ILE A 28 6.80 32.36 -57.39
C ILE A 28 5.79 33.50 -57.22
N GLY A 29 5.55 33.95 -56.00
CA GLY A 29 4.59 34.98 -55.63
C GLY A 29 5.06 36.37 -55.98
N GLY A 30 6.18 36.78 -55.38
CA GLY A 30 6.70 38.12 -55.49
C GLY A 30 6.41 38.88 -54.19
N MET A 31 6.17 40.19 -54.27
CA MET A 31 5.79 40.97 -53.08
C MET A 31 4.28 40.85 -52.83
N GLY A 32 3.84 41.02 -51.59
CA GLY A 32 2.44 40.92 -51.18
C GLY A 32 2.21 39.68 -50.33
N ASP A 33 1.01 39.55 -49.76
CA ASP A 33 0.64 38.32 -49.03
C ASP A 33 0.00 37.34 -50.01
N ASP A 34 0.76 36.33 -50.42
CA ASP A 34 0.44 35.39 -51.48
C ASP A 34 -0.07 34.05 -50.93
N VAL A 35 -0.90 33.36 -51.74
CA VAL A 35 -1.46 32.04 -51.42
C VAL A 35 -1.09 31.02 -52.48
N TYR A 36 -0.43 29.94 -52.06
CA TYR A 36 0.03 28.85 -52.91
C TYR A 36 -0.79 27.58 -52.69
N PHE A 37 -1.33 27.00 -53.76
CA PHE A 37 -1.93 25.67 -53.71
C PHE A 37 -0.91 24.62 -54.16
N VAL A 38 -0.50 23.77 -53.23
CA VAL A 38 0.50 22.72 -53.46
C VAL A 38 -0.16 21.34 -53.44
N ASP A 39 -0.19 20.68 -54.61
CA ASP A 39 -0.85 19.39 -54.81
C ASP A 39 0.13 18.24 -55.15
N SER A 40 1.39 18.57 -55.45
CA SER A 40 2.48 17.61 -55.68
C SER A 40 3.62 17.86 -54.69
N ALA A 41 4.16 16.78 -54.10
CA ALA A 41 5.34 16.87 -53.24
C ALA A 41 6.61 17.33 -53.97
N ALA A 42 6.57 17.43 -55.30
CA ALA A 42 7.65 17.94 -56.13
C ALA A 42 7.41 19.38 -56.62
N ASP A 43 6.32 20.04 -56.18
CA ASP A 43 6.14 21.47 -56.39
C ASP A 43 7.23 22.26 -55.65
N ALA A 44 7.75 23.29 -56.30
CA ALA A 44 8.75 24.19 -55.75
C ALA A 44 8.14 25.57 -55.54
N VAL A 45 7.90 25.94 -54.28
CA VAL A 45 7.52 27.30 -53.90
C VAL A 45 8.78 28.10 -53.64
N TRP A 46 8.87 29.30 -54.21
CA TRP A 46 10.02 30.18 -54.01
C TRP A 46 9.58 31.53 -53.50
N GLU A 47 9.91 31.78 -52.22
CA GLU A 47 9.73 33.05 -51.54
C GLU A 47 11.05 33.71 -51.14
N LEU A 48 11.09 35.05 -51.12
CA LEU A 48 12.21 35.81 -50.58
C LEU A 48 11.82 36.48 -49.26
N ALA A 49 12.84 36.83 -48.48
CA ALA A 49 12.65 37.52 -47.21
C ALA A 49 12.03 38.92 -47.41
N ASP A 50 11.19 39.33 -46.46
CA ASP A 50 10.51 40.63 -46.42
C ASP A 50 9.55 40.89 -47.60
N GLU A 51 9.03 39.84 -48.25
CA GLU A 51 8.11 39.98 -49.39
C GLU A 51 6.62 39.94 -48.99
N GLY A 52 6.24 39.41 -47.83
CA GLY A 52 4.84 39.29 -47.44
C GLY A 52 4.61 38.51 -46.16
N THR A 53 3.36 38.10 -45.93
CA THR A 53 2.99 36.98 -45.07
C THR A 53 2.29 35.93 -45.92
N ASP A 54 2.99 34.86 -46.24
CA ASP A 54 2.63 33.97 -47.34
C ASP A 54 2.08 32.63 -46.86
N GLU A 55 1.08 32.09 -47.57
CA GLU A 55 0.31 30.91 -47.17
C GLU A 55 0.46 29.75 -48.15
N ILE A 56 0.88 28.59 -47.64
CA ILE A 56 0.72 27.31 -48.32
C ILE A 56 -0.63 26.69 -47.95
N ARG A 57 -1.40 26.31 -48.97
CA ARG A 57 -2.56 25.43 -48.86
C ARG A 57 -2.27 24.11 -49.55
N THR A 58 -2.39 23.00 -48.83
CA THR A 58 -2.05 21.69 -49.39
C THR A 58 -3.10 20.62 -49.11
N THR A 59 -3.15 19.63 -50.01
CA THR A 59 -3.90 18.37 -49.82
C THR A 59 -2.97 17.18 -49.62
N LEU A 60 -1.65 17.41 -49.58
CA LEU A 60 -0.65 16.40 -49.28
C LEU A 60 -0.75 16.03 -47.79
N GLY A 61 -0.72 14.73 -47.47
CA GLY A 61 -0.72 14.27 -46.08
C GLY A 61 0.55 14.62 -45.28
N THR A 62 1.56 15.25 -45.92
CA THR A 62 2.74 15.77 -45.24
C THR A 62 3.27 16.99 -45.97
N TYR A 63 3.62 18.05 -45.25
CA TYR A 63 4.27 19.23 -45.81
C TYR A 63 5.17 19.95 -44.79
N THR A 64 6.30 20.48 -45.25
CA THR A 64 7.22 21.29 -44.44
C THR A 64 7.40 22.64 -45.12
N LEU A 65 7.21 23.73 -44.37
CA LEU A 65 7.40 25.08 -44.88
C LEU A 65 8.86 25.31 -45.29
N GLY A 66 9.03 25.89 -46.49
CA GLY A 66 10.30 26.46 -46.92
C GLY A 66 10.61 27.75 -46.15
N ALA A 67 11.78 28.34 -46.39
CA ALA A 67 12.14 29.63 -45.79
C ALA A 67 11.21 30.75 -46.28
N ASN A 68 10.98 31.75 -45.42
CA ASN A 68 10.16 32.94 -45.71
C ASN A 68 8.68 32.63 -46.01
N LEU A 69 8.16 31.52 -45.49
CA LEU A 69 6.74 31.20 -45.53
C LEU A 69 6.24 31.16 -44.09
N GLU A 70 5.10 31.79 -43.82
CA GLU A 70 4.59 31.99 -42.46
C GLU A 70 3.29 31.25 -42.18
N ARG A 71 2.60 30.72 -43.19
CA ARG A 71 1.31 30.02 -42.98
C ARG A 71 1.25 28.70 -43.73
N LEU A 72 0.76 27.67 -43.05
CA LEU A 72 0.48 26.35 -43.61
C LEU A 72 -0.94 25.94 -43.22
N THR A 73 -1.80 25.75 -44.22
CA THR A 73 -3.19 25.31 -44.03
C THR A 73 -3.43 24.00 -44.77
N PHE A 74 -3.81 22.96 -44.06
CA PHE A 74 -4.27 21.73 -44.67
C PHE A 74 -5.73 21.88 -45.14
N ILE A 75 -5.96 21.63 -46.42
CA ILE A 75 -7.29 21.68 -47.06
C ILE A 75 -7.72 20.33 -47.61
N GLY A 76 -6.98 19.27 -47.27
CA GLY A 76 -7.28 17.89 -47.63
C GLY A 76 -8.28 17.23 -46.68
N THR A 77 -8.25 15.91 -46.66
CA THR A 77 -9.07 15.08 -45.75
C THR A 77 -8.21 13.94 -45.19
N GLY A 78 -8.42 13.59 -43.92
CA GLY A 78 -7.62 12.58 -43.22
C GLY A 78 -6.34 13.17 -42.66
N ASP A 79 -5.56 12.32 -42.01
CA ASP A 79 -4.38 12.71 -41.23
C ASP A 79 -3.35 13.53 -42.03
N PHE A 80 -2.82 14.58 -41.39
CA PHE A 80 -1.84 15.50 -41.93
C PHE A 80 -0.61 15.63 -41.02
N THR A 81 0.57 15.71 -41.61
CA THR A 81 1.81 16.07 -40.89
C THR A 81 2.34 17.40 -41.40
N GLY A 82 2.19 18.46 -40.60
CA GLY A 82 2.63 19.82 -40.91
C GLY A 82 3.87 20.20 -40.11
N THR A 83 4.89 20.76 -40.77
CA THR A 83 6.09 21.26 -40.09
C THR A 83 6.38 22.70 -40.53
N GLY A 84 6.58 23.59 -39.57
CA GLY A 84 7.00 24.96 -39.82
C GLY A 84 8.50 25.09 -40.07
N ASN A 85 9.02 26.30 -39.90
CA ASN A 85 10.40 26.69 -40.13
C ASN A 85 10.97 27.43 -38.91
N ALA A 86 11.79 28.46 -39.11
CA ALA A 86 12.41 29.21 -38.01
C ALA A 86 11.77 30.60 -37.78
N LEU A 87 10.61 30.84 -38.39
CA LEU A 87 9.83 32.05 -38.31
C LEU A 87 8.57 31.76 -37.50
N ASP A 88 7.91 32.81 -37.02
CA ASP A 88 6.59 32.72 -36.37
C ASP A 88 5.54 32.22 -37.40
N ASN A 89 5.18 30.94 -37.33
CA ASN A 89 4.30 30.27 -38.27
C ASN A 89 2.86 30.10 -37.72
N LEU A 90 1.86 30.20 -38.58
CA LEU A 90 0.52 29.67 -38.33
C LEU A 90 0.36 28.35 -39.09
N ILE A 91 0.17 27.26 -38.35
CA ILE A 91 -0.11 25.94 -38.91
C ILE A 91 -1.52 25.52 -38.52
N VAL A 92 -2.36 25.25 -39.52
CA VAL A 92 -3.74 24.82 -39.37
C VAL A 92 -3.90 23.44 -40.01
N GLY A 93 -4.22 22.44 -39.19
CA GLY A 93 -4.64 21.11 -39.59
C GLY A 93 -6.05 21.11 -40.19
N GLY A 94 -6.71 19.97 -40.14
CA GLY A 94 -8.05 19.79 -40.70
C GLY A 94 -8.87 18.76 -39.94
N SER A 95 -9.43 17.82 -40.70
CA SER A 95 -10.12 16.67 -40.12
C SER A 95 -9.23 15.44 -40.24
N GLY A 96 -9.05 14.68 -39.17
CA GLY A 96 -8.12 13.56 -39.10
C GLY A 96 -7.18 13.74 -37.93
N ASN A 97 -6.33 12.76 -37.68
CA ASN A 97 -5.39 12.82 -36.57
C ASN A 97 -4.09 13.46 -37.05
N ASP A 98 -3.96 14.76 -36.85
CA ASP A 98 -2.87 15.56 -37.40
C ASP A 98 -1.65 15.59 -36.48
N THR A 99 -0.48 15.86 -37.05
CA THR A 99 0.77 16.03 -36.34
C THR A 99 1.41 17.33 -36.77
N LEU A 100 1.43 18.32 -35.89
CA LEU A 100 1.90 19.67 -36.17
C LEU A 100 3.17 19.97 -35.37
N THR A 101 4.20 20.48 -36.04
CA THR A 101 5.46 20.89 -35.42
C THR A 101 5.73 22.34 -35.80
N GLY A 102 5.84 23.23 -34.81
CA GLY A 102 6.12 24.65 -35.02
C GLY A 102 7.50 24.87 -35.63
N GLY A 103 8.54 24.44 -34.93
CA GLY A 103 9.93 24.68 -35.32
C GLY A 103 10.59 25.61 -34.32
N ASP A 104 11.41 26.55 -34.81
CA ASP A 104 11.84 27.68 -33.97
C ASP A 104 10.91 28.87 -34.26
N GLY A 105 10.70 29.75 -33.30
CA GLY A 105 9.88 30.95 -33.50
C GLY A 105 8.64 30.92 -32.63
N ALA A 106 7.83 31.97 -32.68
CA ALA A 106 6.59 32.02 -31.91
C ALA A 106 5.43 31.49 -32.75
N ASP A 107 5.24 30.18 -32.75
CA ASP A 107 4.24 29.55 -33.62
C ASP A 107 2.84 29.54 -33.02
N THR A 108 1.86 29.37 -33.91
CA THR A 108 0.46 29.08 -33.60
C THR A 108 0.03 27.80 -34.30
N LEU A 109 -0.37 26.79 -33.53
CA LEU A 109 -0.78 25.49 -34.04
C LEU A 109 -2.26 25.22 -33.75
N ILE A 110 -3.03 24.83 -34.76
CA ILE A 110 -4.47 24.54 -34.66
C ILE A 110 -4.73 23.17 -35.30
N GLY A 111 -5.16 22.19 -34.51
CA GLY A 111 -5.40 20.81 -34.95
C GLY A 111 -6.67 20.67 -35.79
N GLY A 112 -7.83 20.82 -35.15
CA GLY A 112 -9.13 20.75 -35.82
C GLY A 112 -10.02 19.65 -35.24
N ASP A 113 -10.50 18.75 -36.10
CA ASP A 113 -11.26 17.57 -35.66
C ASP A 113 -10.33 16.35 -35.73
N GLY A 114 -10.25 15.54 -34.68
CA GLY A 114 -9.43 14.34 -34.61
C GLY A 114 -8.54 14.33 -33.38
N ASP A 115 -7.80 13.24 -33.19
CA ASP A 115 -6.86 13.13 -32.08
C ASP A 115 -5.50 13.66 -32.53
N ASP A 116 -5.21 14.93 -32.25
CA ASP A 116 -4.06 15.65 -32.81
C ASP A 116 -2.82 15.62 -31.90
N GLN A 117 -1.64 15.78 -32.53
CA GLN A 117 -0.35 15.87 -31.84
C GLN A 117 0.37 17.18 -32.17
N PHE A 118 0.83 17.87 -31.14
CA PHE A 118 1.55 19.13 -31.26
C PHE A 118 2.96 18.98 -30.69
N TYR A 119 3.96 19.42 -31.44
CA TYR A 119 5.35 19.53 -30.99
C TYR A 119 5.72 21.00 -30.93
N ILE A 120 5.85 21.50 -29.70
CA ILE A 120 6.06 22.91 -29.42
C ILE A 120 7.39 23.17 -28.73
N ASP A 121 7.90 24.38 -28.84
CA ASP A 121 9.02 24.88 -28.05
C ASP A 121 8.58 25.98 -27.07
N ALA A 122 9.53 26.65 -26.42
CA ALA A 122 9.25 27.70 -25.44
C ALA A 122 8.96 29.09 -26.02
N ALA A 123 9.20 29.29 -27.32
CA ALA A 123 8.82 30.50 -28.02
C ALA A 123 7.36 30.45 -28.53
N ASP A 124 6.82 29.25 -28.71
CA ASP A 124 5.45 29.05 -29.18
C ASP A 124 4.39 29.75 -28.34
N PHE A 125 3.47 30.40 -29.07
CA PHE A 125 2.53 31.35 -28.48
C PHE A 125 1.16 30.73 -28.19
N PHE A 126 0.68 29.84 -29.06
CA PHE A 126 -0.68 29.31 -28.96
C PHE A 126 -0.84 27.93 -29.59
N VAL A 127 -1.49 27.03 -28.85
CA VAL A 127 -1.96 25.72 -29.34
C VAL A 127 -3.47 25.64 -29.15
N GLN A 128 -4.15 25.06 -30.13
CA GLN A 128 -5.56 24.69 -30.04
C GLN A 128 -5.73 23.27 -30.60
N GLY A 129 -6.11 22.32 -29.76
CA GLY A 129 -6.44 20.94 -30.12
C GLY A 129 -7.68 20.90 -31.02
N GLY A 130 -8.84 20.97 -30.39
CA GLY A 130 -10.12 21.11 -31.08
C GLY A 130 -11.10 20.06 -30.58
N ASP A 131 -11.73 19.34 -31.51
CA ASP A 131 -12.62 18.22 -31.19
C ASP A 131 -11.82 16.91 -31.27
N GLY A 132 -11.64 16.20 -30.16
CA GLY A 132 -10.92 14.93 -30.16
C GLY A 132 -10.21 14.69 -28.84
N PHE A 133 -9.21 13.81 -28.84
CA PHE A 133 -8.27 13.65 -27.74
C PHE A 133 -6.87 14.11 -28.18
N ASP A 134 -6.46 15.27 -27.70
CA ASP A 134 -5.29 15.97 -28.21
C ASP A 134 -4.08 15.84 -27.28
N THR A 135 -2.88 15.84 -27.87
CA THR A 135 -1.62 15.67 -27.14
C THR A 135 -0.58 16.73 -27.51
N VAL A 136 0.02 17.36 -26.50
CA VAL A 136 1.15 18.29 -26.66
C VAL A 136 2.45 17.66 -26.15
N PHE A 137 3.53 17.85 -26.92
CA PHE A 137 4.90 17.50 -26.57
C PHE A 137 5.75 18.77 -26.57
N ILE A 138 6.30 19.12 -25.40
CA ILE A 138 7.22 20.26 -25.26
C ILE A 138 8.64 19.80 -25.61
N GLN A 139 9.31 20.59 -26.45
CA GLN A 139 10.65 20.33 -26.95
C GLN A 139 11.67 21.30 -26.37
N GLY A 140 12.90 20.80 -26.21
CA GLY A 140 14.02 21.60 -25.72
C GLY A 140 14.19 21.55 -24.20
N GLY A 141 14.93 22.52 -23.67
CA GLY A 141 15.28 22.60 -22.24
C GLY A 141 14.99 23.95 -21.60
N VAL A 142 14.07 24.70 -22.21
CA VAL A 142 13.52 25.93 -21.63
C VAL A 142 12.08 25.63 -21.26
N GLY A 143 11.70 26.01 -20.04
CA GLY A 143 10.36 25.77 -19.52
C GLY A 143 9.27 26.55 -20.26
N VAL A 144 8.10 25.94 -20.39
CA VAL A 144 6.89 26.44 -21.04
C VAL A 144 5.79 26.69 -20.03
N ASN A 145 4.84 27.58 -20.35
CA ASN A 145 3.61 27.74 -19.58
C ASN A 145 2.42 27.37 -20.48
N LEU A 146 1.79 26.23 -20.22
CA LEU A 146 0.70 25.69 -21.02
C LEU A 146 -0.59 25.59 -20.21
N SER A 147 -1.68 26.15 -20.73
CA SER A 147 -3.02 25.99 -20.15
C SER A 147 -3.86 25.05 -21.02
N LEU A 148 -3.96 23.80 -20.59
CA LEU A 148 -4.61 22.73 -21.34
C LEU A 148 -6.10 22.98 -21.56
N GLY A 149 -6.81 23.48 -20.54
CA GLY A 149 -8.23 23.83 -20.66
C GLY A 149 -8.51 24.98 -21.64
N PHE A 150 -7.56 25.91 -21.83
CA PHE A 150 -7.68 26.95 -22.84
C PHE A 150 -7.34 26.43 -24.24
N CYS A 151 -6.40 25.48 -24.32
CA CYS A 151 -5.97 24.85 -25.56
C CYS A 151 -6.90 23.74 -26.04
N ASN A 152 -7.88 23.28 -25.23
CA ASN A 152 -8.61 22.02 -25.42
C ASN A 152 -7.64 20.86 -25.71
N VAL A 153 -6.77 20.57 -24.74
CA VAL A 153 -5.80 19.48 -24.83
C VAL A 153 -5.95 18.59 -23.60
N GLU A 154 -5.97 17.28 -23.79
CA GLU A 154 -6.17 16.31 -22.73
C GLU A 154 -4.85 15.71 -22.20
N ARG A 155 -3.77 15.83 -22.98
CA ARG A 155 -2.47 15.28 -22.63
C ARG A 155 -1.32 16.24 -22.91
N ALA A 156 -0.41 16.37 -21.96
CA ALA A 156 0.83 17.10 -22.16
C ALA A 156 2.04 16.35 -21.60
N TYR A 157 3.14 16.38 -22.35
CA TYR A 157 4.45 15.93 -21.93
C TYR A 157 5.41 17.12 -21.94
N GLY A 158 5.98 17.40 -20.79
CA GLY A 158 7.04 18.37 -20.59
C GLY A 158 8.37 17.90 -21.17
N GLY A 159 9.31 18.83 -21.21
CA GLY A 159 10.62 18.67 -21.80
C GLY A 159 11.70 18.42 -20.75
N SER A 160 12.83 19.11 -20.90
CA SER A 160 13.93 19.10 -19.92
C SER A 160 14.08 20.42 -19.16
N GLY A 161 13.10 21.29 -19.28
CA GLY A 161 13.07 22.60 -18.65
C GLY A 161 11.92 22.68 -17.67
N ASN A 162 11.93 23.69 -16.81
CA ASN A 162 10.92 23.88 -15.77
C ASN A 162 9.56 24.31 -16.35
N ASP A 163 8.71 23.35 -16.63
CA ASP A 163 7.43 23.51 -17.28
C ASP A 163 6.32 23.84 -16.27
N THR A 164 5.32 24.58 -16.72
CA THR A 164 4.08 24.84 -15.97
C THR A 164 2.91 24.34 -16.79
N LEU A 165 2.32 23.23 -16.37
CA LEU A 165 1.20 22.56 -17.02
C LEU A 165 -0.06 22.80 -16.17
N TRP A 166 -1.02 23.54 -16.72
CA TRP A 166 -2.25 23.92 -16.03
C TRP A 166 -3.48 23.29 -16.70
N GLY A 167 -4.12 22.34 -16.00
CA GLY A 167 -5.31 21.59 -16.43
C GLY A 167 -6.67 22.26 -16.19
N GLY A 168 -6.76 23.20 -15.25
CA GLY A 168 -7.98 23.94 -14.95
C GLY A 168 -8.73 24.47 -16.19
N GLY A 169 -10.05 24.26 -16.19
CA GLY A 169 -10.92 24.51 -17.34
C GLY A 169 -11.04 23.33 -18.32
N GLY A 170 -10.31 22.25 -18.08
CA GLY A 170 -10.46 20.98 -18.80
C GLY A 170 -11.89 20.41 -18.69
N SER A 171 -12.27 19.61 -19.68
CA SER A 171 -13.60 18.99 -19.79
C SER A 171 -13.63 17.50 -19.39
N VAL A 172 -12.45 16.92 -19.13
CA VAL A 172 -12.21 15.51 -18.80
C VAL A 172 -10.98 15.42 -17.91
N GLY A 173 -10.73 14.22 -17.38
CA GLY A 173 -9.46 13.88 -16.73
C GLY A 173 -8.28 13.93 -17.70
N LEU A 174 -7.17 14.47 -17.22
CA LEU A 174 -5.97 14.82 -17.97
C LEU A 174 -4.83 13.85 -17.67
N PHE A 175 -3.87 13.79 -18.58
CA PHE A 175 -2.57 13.15 -18.34
C PHE A 175 -1.47 14.18 -18.52
N LEU A 176 -0.76 14.52 -17.44
CA LEU A 176 0.28 15.54 -17.42
C LEU A 176 1.58 14.93 -16.91
N ASP A 177 2.65 15.06 -17.68
CA ASP A 177 3.99 14.58 -17.34
C ASP A 177 4.97 15.75 -17.45
N GLY A 178 5.70 16.08 -16.38
CA GLY A 178 6.64 17.20 -16.31
C GLY A 178 7.96 16.92 -17.04
N GLY A 179 8.43 15.67 -17.01
CA GLY A 179 9.69 15.29 -17.63
C GLY A 179 10.91 15.53 -16.74
N ASP A 180 11.96 16.17 -17.26
CA ASP A 180 13.07 16.63 -16.41
C ASP A 180 12.88 18.13 -16.13
N GLY A 181 13.10 18.58 -14.90
CA GLY A 181 12.91 19.98 -14.58
C GLY A 181 12.45 20.17 -13.14
N ASN A 182 12.21 21.42 -12.75
CA ASN A 182 11.39 21.66 -11.57
C ASN A 182 10.05 22.18 -12.07
N ASP A 183 9.12 21.26 -12.23
CA ASP A 183 7.88 21.45 -12.95
C ASP A 183 6.73 21.79 -12.01
N ARG A 184 5.74 22.48 -12.54
CA ARG A 184 4.54 22.85 -11.81
C ARG A 184 3.33 22.33 -12.57
N ILE A 185 2.70 21.31 -12.00
CA ILE A 185 1.60 20.58 -12.60
C ILE A 185 0.35 20.80 -11.75
N LEU A 186 -0.71 21.28 -12.40
CA LEU A 186 -2.02 21.44 -11.78
C LEU A 186 -3.03 20.70 -12.64
N GLY A 187 -3.75 19.78 -12.04
CA GLY A 187 -4.87 19.10 -12.67
C GLY A 187 -6.11 19.99 -12.80
N SER A 188 -7.24 19.33 -12.90
CA SER A 188 -8.56 19.82 -13.27
C SER A 188 -9.56 19.55 -12.12
N GLU A 189 -10.85 19.47 -12.43
CA GLU A 189 -11.90 19.06 -11.47
C GLU A 189 -12.31 17.58 -11.69
N PHE A 190 -11.53 16.84 -12.49
CA PHE A 190 -11.78 15.45 -12.87
C PHE A 190 -10.54 14.62 -12.54
N ASN A 191 -10.73 13.30 -12.50
CA ASN A 191 -9.69 12.31 -12.23
C ASN A 191 -8.51 12.42 -13.22
N ASP A 192 -7.40 12.97 -12.74
CA ASP A 192 -6.20 13.22 -13.51
C ASP A 192 -5.09 12.20 -13.19
N THR A 193 -4.11 12.12 -14.09
CA THR A 193 -2.83 11.46 -13.85
C THR A 193 -1.71 12.46 -14.01
N LEU A 194 -0.98 12.73 -12.93
CA LEU A 194 0.10 13.70 -12.87
C LEU A 194 1.43 12.99 -12.60
N ILE A 195 2.47 13.32 -13.35
CA ILE A 195 3.81 12.75 -13.20
C ILE A 195 4.80 13.91 -13.11
N GLY A 196 5.52 14.03 -12.00
CA GLY A 196 6.55 15.08 -11.82
C GLY A 196 7.73 14.82 -12.75
N GLY A 197 8.38 13.67 -12.54
CA GLY A 197 9.53 13.24 -13.31
C GLY A 197 10.81 13.46 -12.51
N ASN A 198 11.87 13.96 -13.14
CA ASN A 198 13.12 14.24 -12.43
C ASN A 198 13.18 15.71 -12.02
N GLY A 199 13.36 15.96 -10.73
CA GLY A 199 13.75 17.26 -10.22
C GLY A 199 13.02 17.59 -8.94
N SER A 200 12.54 18.81 -8.75
CA SER A 200 11.77 19.16 -7.56
C SER A 200 10.51 19.85 -8.00
N ASP A 201 9.46 19.05 -8.08
CA ASP A 201 8.23 19.38 -8.76
C ASP A 201 7.15 19.78 -7.75
N THR A 202 6.14 20.45 -8.28
CA THR A 202 4.92 20.82 -7.56
C THR A 202 3.74 20.19 -8.27
N LEU A 203 3.03 19.29 -7.60
CA LEU A 203 1.88 18.58 -8.15
C LEU A 203 0.63 18.87 -7.32
N MET A 204 -0.44 19.31 -7.98
CA MET A 204 -1.75 19.55 -7.37
C MET A 204 -2.84 18.91 -8.23
N GLY A 205 -3.49 17.85 -7.74
CA GLY A 205 -4.56 17.13 -8.45
C GLY A 205 -5.76 18.01 -8.77
N GLY A 206 -6.30 18.66 -7.74
CA GLY A 206 -7.42 19.58 -7.89
C GLY A 206 -8.68 18.95 -7.31
N GLY A 207 -9.64 18.58 -8.15
CA GLY A 207 -10.78 17.78 -7.71
C GLY A 207 -10.92 16.54 -8.56
N GLY A 208 -11.63 15.53 -8.04
CA GLY A 208 -11.68 14.21 -8.67
C GLY A 208 -10.77 13.23 -7.94
N ASP A 209 -10.82 11.96 -8.35
CA ASP A 209 -9.94 10.93 -7.79
C ASP A 209 -8.66 10.85 -8.64
N ASP A 210 -7.58 11.46 -8.17
CA ASP A 210 -6.36 11.70 -8.92
C ASP A 210 -5.27 10.65 -8.63
N VAL A 211 -4.36 10.47 -9.60
CA VAL A 211 -3.17 9.63 -9.46
C VAL A 211 -1.92 10.46 -9.70
N LEU A 212 -1.07 10.56 -8.68
CA LEU A 212 0.17 11.34 -8.72
C LEU A 212 1.38 10.41 -8.65
N TYR A 213 2.35 10.60 -9.55
CA TYR A 213 3.65 9.96 -9.51
C TYR A 213 4.71 11.01 -9.16
N ILE A 214 5.35 10.83 -8.01
CA ILE A 214 6.31 11.77 -7.43
C ILE A 214 7.63 11.07 -7.15
N ASP A 215 8.67 11.83 -6.84
CA ASP A 215 9.89 11.31 -6.22
C ASP A 215 10.20 12.02 -4.88
N ALA A 216 11.28 11.63 -4.21
CA ALA A 216 11.65 12.16 -2.90
C ALA A 216 12.05 13.65 -2.88
N ALA A 217 12.30 14.26 -4.04
CA ALA A 217 12.59 15.68 -4.17
C ALA A 217 11.33 16.55 -4.34
N ASP A 218 10.17 15.93 -4.52
CA ASP A 218 8.87 16.60 -4.63
C ASP A 218 8.30 16.89 -3.24
N THR A 219 8.44 18.13 -2.80
CA THR A 219 8.03 18.56 -1.44
C THR A 219 6.68 19.26 -1.40
N GLU A 220 6.08 19.56 -2.54
CA GLU A 220 4.79 20.25 -2.66
C GLU A 220 3.82 19.42 -3.49
N VAL A 221 3.15 18.47 -2.83
CA VAL A 221 2.26 17.49 -3.45
C VAL A 221 0.90 17.52 -2.76
N SER A 222 -0.18 17.64 -3.52
CA SER A 222 -1.56 17.58 -3.01
C SER A 222 -2.46 16.88 -4.01
N GLY A 223 -3.30 15.94 -3.53
CA GLY A 223 -4.37 15.33 -4.31
C GLY A 223 -5.51 16.34 -4.48
N GLY A 224 -6.11 16.75 -3.37
CA GLY A 224 -7.11 17.82 -3.34
C GLY A 224 -8.46 17.30 -2.88
N ASP A 225 -9.51 17.58 -3.64
CA ASP A 225 -10.87 17.11 -3.35
C ASP A 225 -11.13 15.76 -4.05
N GLY A 226 -11.11 14.65 -3.32
CA GLY A 226 -11.42 13.35 -3.93
C GLY A 226 -10.92 12.19 -3.10
N PHE A 227 -10.76 11.02 -3.75
CA PHE A 227 -9.92 9.95 -3.24
C PHE A 227 -8.64 9.88 -4.08
N ASP A 228 -7.53 10.31 -3.51
CA ASP A 228 -6.30 10.51 -4.26
C ASP A 228 -5.23 9.45 -3.94
N THR A 229 -4.49 9.03 -4.96
CA THR A 229 -3.42 8.03 -4.84
C THR A 229 -2.08 8.59 -5.27
N VAL A 230 -1.07 8.46 -4.41
CA VAL A 230 0.32 8.83 -4.69
C VAL A 230 1.20 7.59 -4.83
N TYR A 231 2.01 7.57 -5.88
CA TYR A 231 3.10 6.61 -6.06
C TYR A 231 4.43 7.34 -5.98
N VAL A 232 5.28 6.92 -5.04
CA VAL A 232 6.62 7.49 -4.85
C VAL A 232 7.62 6.63 -5.61
N GLN A 233 8.41 7.26 -6.47
CA GLN A 233 9.41 6.62 -7.29
C GLN A 233 10.82 6.80 -6.71
N GLY A 234 11.68 5.80 -6.95
CA GLY A 234 13.09 5.87 -6.58
C GLY A 234 13.39 5.28 -5.20
N ASN A 235 14.55 5.66 -4.65
CA ASN A 235 15.11 5.14 -3.40
C ASN A 235 15.48 6.27 -2.40
N GLY A 236 14.87 7.45 -2.55
CA GLY A 236 15.19 8.62 -1.74
C GLY A 236 14.26 8.72 -0.54
N ASP A 237 14.75 9.26 0.57
CA ASP A 237 13.94 9.44 1.78
C ASP A 237 12.86 10.52 1.54
N LEU A 238 11.59 10.13 1.56
CA LEU A 238 10.42 11.01 1.43
C LEU A 238 9.94 11.50 2.81
N THR A 239 9.41 12.73 2.85
CA THR A 239 8.55 13.17 3.95
C THR A 239 7.27 13.76 3.37
N LEU A 240 6.14 13.12 3.65
CA LEU A 240 4.83 13.50 3.11
C LEU A 240 3.78 13.57 4.22
N GLU A 241 3.02 14.66 4.21
CA GLU A 241 1.90 14.90 5.13
C GLU A 241 0.59 14.73 4.34
N LEU A 242 -0.29 13.81 4.74
CA LEU A 242 -1.47 13.43 3.95
C LEU A 242 -2.67 14.36 4.18
N ALA A 243 -2.98 14.65 5.44
CA ALA A 243 -4.24 15.32 5.82
C ALA A 243 -4.37 16.75 5.29
N VAL A 244 -3.26 17.50 5.21
CA VAL A 244 -3.27 18.86 4.64
C VAL A 244 -3.24 18.85 3.11
N ASN A 245 -2.88 17.72 2.52
CA ASN A 245 -2.66 17.56 1.09
C ASN A 245 -3.79 16.81 0.39
N GLY A 246 -4.79 16.30 1.13
CA GLY A 246 -5.93 15.57 0.57
C GLY A 246 -5.45 14.32 -0.16
N ILE A 247 -4.75 13.42 0.54
CA ILE A 247 -4.22 12.18 -0.03
C ILE A 247 -4.67 11.03 0.86
N GLU A 248 -5.34 10.04 0.28
CA GLU A 248 -5.86 8.87 1.00
C GLU A 248 -4.99 7.64 0.83
N ARG A 249 -4.28 7.50 -0.30
CA ARG A 249 -3.46 6.33 -0.56
C ARG A 249 -2.04 6.69 -0.98
N VAL A 250 -1.06 6.03 -0.37
CA VAL A 250 0.35 6.16 -0.73
C VAL A 250 1.00 4.79 -0.91
N PHE A 251 1.75 4.65 -2.00
CA PHE A 251 2.70 3.57 -2.21
C PHE A 251 4.10 4.16 -2.31
N SER A 252 4.88 3.99 -1.25
CA SER A 252 6.27 4.42 -1.21
C SER A 252 7.19 3.49 -1.99
N GLY A 253 8.34 4.03 -2.38
CA GLY A 253 9.37 3.35 -3.15
C GLY A 253 10.38 2.67 -2.23
N GLY A 254 11.67 2.87 -2.49
CA GLY A 254 12.68 2.63 -1.46
C GLY A 254 13.05 3.94 -0.75
N GLY A 255 13.75 3.85 0.38
CA GLY A 255 14.13 5.01 1.19
C GLY A 255 13.65 4.85 2.63
N ASN A 256 14.09 5.71 3.53
CA ASN A 256 13.51 5.76 4.88
C ASN A 256 12.45 6.85 4.89
N ASP A 257 11.22 6.47 4.60
CA ASP A 257 10.13 7.39 4.34
C ASP A 257 9.39 7.77 5.63
N THR A 258 8.83 8.97 5.65
CA THR A 258 7.95 9.43 6.72
C THR A 258 6.64 9.90 6.11
N VAL A 259 5.59 9.10 6.25
CA VAL A 259 4.25 9.39 5.72
C VAL A 259 3.26 9.51 6.87
N ASN A 260 2.68 10.69 7.08
CA ASN A 260 1.87 10.97 8.27
C ASN A 260 0.60 11.78 7.96
N THR A 261 -0.44 11.67 8.81
CA THR A 261 -1.67 12.47 8.72
C THR A 261 -1.67 13.74 9.59
N ALA A 262 -0.50 14.34 9.86
CA ALA A 262 -0.30 15.61 10.58
C ALA A 262 -0.76 15.70 12.06
N SER A 263 -1.67 14.84 12.50
CA SER A 263 -2.19 14.78 13.87
C SER A 263 -3.08 13.55 13.99
N PHE A 264 -2.84 12.70 14.99
CA PHE A 264 -3.65 11.53 15.39
C PHE A 264 -5.16 11.81 15.66
N ILE A 265 -5.64 13.03 15.37
CA ILE A 265 -6.99 13.52 15.66
C ILE A 265 -7.55 14.38 14.50
N SER A 266 -6.82 14.54 13.39
CA SER A 266 -7.18 15.52 12.34
C SER A 266 -7.17 15.00 10.90
N ALA A 267 -6.93 13.69 10.68
CA ALA A 267 -7.29 13.07 9.42
C ALA A 267 -8.80 13.28 9.17
N THR A 268 -9.21 13.44 7.91
CA THR A 268 -10.62 13.62 7.51
C THR A 268 -11.23 12.35 6.91
N THR A 269 -10.38 11.39 6.57
CA THR A 269 -10.67 10.16 5.83
C THR A 269 -9.74 9.05 6.35
N ALA A 270 -10.12 7.79 6.07
CA ALA A 270 -9.25 6.65 6.28
C ALA A 270 -8.15 6.62 5.22
N VAL A 271 -6.95 6.17 5.59
CA VAL A 271 -5.78 6.11 4.72
C VAL A 271 -5.27 4.68 4.50
N GLU A 272 -4.63 4.48 3.36
CA GLU A 272 -3.89 3.26 3.01
C GLU A 272 -2.45 3.63 2.67
N ILE A 273 -1.49 3.17 3.48
CA ILE A 273 -0.08 3.54 3.35
C ILE A 273 0.77 2.28 3.23
N HIS A 274 1.58 2.19 2.19
CA HIS A 274 2.59 1.15 2.00
C HIS A 274 3.98 1.82 1.98
N GLY A 275 4.86 1.44 2.91
CA GLY A 275 6.20 2.03 3.13
C GLY A 275 7.24 1.63 2.09
N GLY A 276 7.14 0.43 1.53
CA GLY A 276 8.09 -0.05 0.53
C GLY A 276 9.41 -0.56 1.14
N ASP A 277 10.54 -0.29 0.49
CA ASP A 277 11.85 -0.77 0.96
C ASP A 277 12.53 0.27 1.87
N GLY A 278 12.75 0.00 3.15
CA GLY A 278 13.58 0.83 4.02
C GLY A 278 13.16 0.84 5.48
N HIS A 279 13.41 1.95 6.19
CA HIS A 279 13.00 2.09 7.59
C HIS A 279 11.97 3.19 7.70
N ASP A 280 10.71 2.82 7.62
CA ASP A 280 9.64 3.77 7.39
C ASP A 280 8.91 4.14 8.68
N ILE A 281 8.37 5.36 8.69
CA ILE A 281 7.52 5.88 9.77
C ILE A 281 6.17 6.23 9.17
N LEU A 282 5.15 5.43 9.48
CA LEU A 282 3.81 5.52 8.90
C LEU A 282 2.78 5.87 9.98
N SER A 283 1.83 6.77 9.68
CA SER A 283 0.76 7.14 10.62
C SER A 283 -0.61 7.29 9.95
N GLY A 284 -1.59 6.51 10.44
CA GLY A 284 -2.96 6.39 9.93
C GLY A 284 -3.82 7.60 10.27
N GLY A 285 -4.06 7.88 11.55
CA GLY A 285 -4.89 9.02 11.93
C GLY A 285 -5.92 8.67 13.00
N ALA A 286 -7.19 8.88 12.70
CA ALA A 286 -8.32 8.71 13.63
C ALA A 286 -9.48 7.89 13.03
N PHE A 287 -9.25 7.28 11.87
CA PHE A 287 -10.19 6.42 11.16
C PHE A 287 -9.59 5.03 11.01
N ASN A 288 -10.37 4.09 10.50
CA ASN A 288 -9.91 2.72 10.30
C ASN A 288 -8.93 2.66 9.12
N ASP A 289 -7.65 2.71 9.43
CA ASP A 289 -6.56 2.87 8.50
C ASP A 289 -5.91 1.53 8.15
N THR A 290 -5.17 1.47 7.03
CA THR A 290 -4.37 0.30 6.66
C THR A 290 -2.93 0.72 6.40
N LEU A 291 -2.01 0.17 7.18
CA LEU A 291 -0.59 0.51 7.14
C LEU A 291 0.24 -0.76 6.90
N CYS A 292 1.10 -0.72 5.89
CA CYS A 292 2.04 -1.79 5.54
C CYS A 292 3.46 -1.23 5.56
N GLY A 293 4.36 -1.77 6.40
CA GLY A 293 5.78 -1.40 6.44
C GLY A 293 6.57 -1.93 5.24
N ASP A 294 6.18 -3.10 4.72
CA ASP A 294 6.90 -3.83 3.66
C ASP A 294 8.31 -4.28 4.08
N GLU A 295 9.41 -3.86 3.47
CA GLU A 295 10.74 -4.42 3.75
C GLU A 295 11.62 -3.48 4.58
N GLY A 296 11.84 -3.80 5.85
CA GLY A 296 12.91 -3.24 6.67
C GLY A 296 12.46 -3.05 8.11
N ASP A 297 13.09 -2.19 8.91
CA ASP A 297 12.64 -2.01 10.31
C ASP A 297 11.72 -0.78 10.40
N ASP A 298 10.42 -1.03 10.43
CA ASP A 298 9.39 0.01 10.29
C ASP A 298 8.73 0.36 11.62
N THR A 299 8.17 1.57 11.67
CA THR A 299 7.36 2.06 12.80
C THR A 299 5.99 2.52 12.29
N LEU A 300 4.95 1.79 12.69
CA LEU A 300 3.57 2.04 12.27
C LEU A 300 2.74 2.53 13.47
N TYR A 301 1.97 3.59 13.25
CA TYR A 301 1.01 4.13 14.21
C TYR A 301 -0.38 4.18 13.58
N GLY A 302 -1.31 3.32 14.01
CA GLY A 302 -2.71 3.36 13.56
C GLY A 302 -3.38 4.67 13.99
N GLY A 303 -3.40 4.91 15.31
CA GLY A 303 -3.84 6.15 15.91
C GLY A 303 -5.19 5.97 16.60
N GLY A 304 -6.29 6.15 15.90
CA GLY A 304 -7.59 5.76 16.41
C GLY A 304 -8.49 5.28 15.29
N GLY A 305 -9.54 4.55 15.60
CA GLY A 305 -10.22 3.72 14.61
C GLY A 305 -9.78 2.27 14.76
N ASP A 306 -10.45 1.37 14.04
CA ASP A 306 -10.06 -0.05 14.03
C ASP A 306 -9.07 -0.25 12.87
N ASP A 307 -7.78 -0.31 13.20
CA ASP A 307 -6.69 -0.21 12.23
C ASP A 307 -6.12 -1.59 11.84
N ILE A 308 -5.56 -1.66 10.63
CA ILE A 308 -4.80 -2.83 10.16
C ILE A 308 -3.33 -2.43 9.99
N LEU A 309 -2.44 -3.04 10.79
CA LEU A 309 -1.00 -2.77 10.74
C LEU A 309 -0.26 -4.03 10.34
N ALA A 310 0.49 -4.00 9.24
CA ALA A 310 1.36 -5.09 8.81
C ALA A 310 2.81 -4.63 8.77
N GLY A 311 3.64 -5.20 9.64
CA GLY A 311 5.06 -4.82 9.71
C GLY A 311 5.87 -5.25 8.50
N GLY A 312 5.57 -6.40 7.88
CA GLY A 312 6.40 -6.93 6.79
C GLY A 312 7.77 -7.46 7.26
N GLY A 313 8.82 -7.31 6.45
CA GLY A 313 10.21 -7.66 6.76
C GLY A 313 10.78 -6.94 7.98
N GLY A 314 12.02 -7.25 8.35
CA GLY A 314 12.75 -6.60 9.46
C GLY A 314 12.11 -6.64 10.86
N SER A 315 12.55 -5.75 11.75
CA SER A 315 12.19 -5.70 13.17
C SER A 315 11.27 -4.52 13.45
N ASN A 316 9.97 -4.76 13.36
CA ASN A 316 8.98 -3.70 13.33
C ASN A 316 8.49 -3.26 14.71
N THR A 317 7.99 -2.03 14.75
CA THR A 317 7.27 -1.47 15.88
C THR A 317 5.85 -1.09 15.44
N LEU A 318 4.84 -1.70 16.03
CA LEU A 318 3.43 -1.53 15.66
C LEU A 318 2.63 -1.00 16.85
N PHE A 319 2.03 0.18 16.70
CA PHE A 319 1.14 0.79 17.69
C PHE A 319 -0.27 0.92 17.09
N GLY A 320 -1.23 0.15 17.61
CA GLY A 320 -2.65 0.20 17.20
C GLY A 320 -3.25 1.56 17.54
N GLY A 321 -3.48 1.81 18.82
CA GLY A 321 -3.90 3.11 19.32
C GLY A 321 -5.23 3.03 20.06
N MET A 322 -6.33 3.47 19.45
CA MET A 322 -7.66 3.46 20.06
C MET A 322 -8.66 2.84 19.09
N GLY A 323 -9.30 1.75 19.46
CA GLY A 323 -10.13 0.96 18.56
C GLY A 323 -9.73 -0.49 18.63
N ASP A 324 -10.44 -1.35 17.92
CA ASP A 324 -10.15 -2.79 17.93
C ASP A 324 -9.18 -3.10 16.78
N ASP A 325 -7.88 -3.12 17.06
CA ASP A 325 -6.83 -3.14 16.04
C ASP A 325 -6.36 -4.56 15.66
N LEU A 326 -5.91 -4.71 14.41
CA LEU A 326 -5.35 -5.95 13.87
C LEU A 326 -3.89 -5.78 13.45
N LEU A 327 -2.98 -6.39 14.20
CA LEU A 327 -1.54 -6.26 14.03
C LEU A 327 -0.94 -7.56 13.47
N TYR A 328 -0.31 -7.49 12.29
CA TYR A 328 0.38 -8.61 11.66
C TYR A 328 1.88 -8.54 11.91
N VAL A 329 2.40 -9.60 12.53
CA VAL A 329 3.83 -9.80 12.78
C VAL A 329 4.37 -10.83 11.79
N ASP A 330 5.16 -10.37 10.82
CA ASP A 330 5.69 -11.17 9.72
C ASP A 330 7.14 -11.63 9.94
N THR A 331 7.76 -11.24 11.05
CA THR A 331 9.13 -11.59 11.40
C THR A 331 9.24 -12.25 12.76
N ALA A 332 10.44 -12.75 13.09
CA ALA A 332 10.69 -13.48 14.34
C ALA A 332 10.47 -12.63 15.60
N SER A 333 10.51 -11.29 15.50
CA SER A 333 10.30 -10.41 16.64
C SER A 333 9.77 -9.06 16.19
N ALA A 334 8.79 -8.53 16.91
CA ALA A 334 8.29 -7.17 16.77
C ALA A 334 8.01 -6.58 18.15
N LEU A 335 8.04 -5.25 18.25
CA LEU A 335 7.42 -4.52 19.35
C LEU A 335 5.99 -4.20 18.94
N VAL A 336 5.01 -4.67 19.71
CA VAL A 336 3.58 -4.45 19.44
C VAL A 336 2.93 -3.81 20.65
N ASP A 337 1.96 -2.93 20.43
CA ASP A 337 1.09 -2.35 21.47
C ASP A 337 -0.26 -2.01 20.82
N GLY A 338 -1.33 -2.67 21.25
CA GLY A 338 -2.69 -2.44 20.74
C GLY A 338 -3.26 -1.12 21.23
N GLY A 339 -2.82 -0.63 22.40
CA GLY A 339 -3.33 0.60 22.98
C GLY A 339 -4.66 0.37 23.71
N GLY A 340 -5.79 0.72 23.10
CA GLY A 340 -7.08 0.69 23.78
C GLY A 340 -8.20 0.21 22.87
N GLY A 341 -8.64 -1.01 23.11
CA GLY A 341 -9.79 -1.64 22.46
C GLY A 341 -9.79 -3.11 22.81
N ASP A 342 -10.24 -3.95 21.87
CA ASP A 342 -10.04 -5.41 21.87
C ASP A 342 -9.10 -5.77 20.71
N ASP A 343 -7.81 -5.83 21.00
CA ASP A 343 -6.75 -5.84 19.99
C ASP A 343 -6.26 -7.26 19.67
N THR A 344 -6.00 -7.54 18.40
CA THR A 344 -5.57 -8.85 17.91
C THR A 344 -4.20 -8.80 17.23
N VAL A 345 -3.30 -9.67 17.67
CA VAL A 345 -2.01 -9.93 16.99
C VAL A 345 -2.08 -11.25 16.22
N HIS A 346 -1.67 -11.22 14.95
CA HIS A 346 -1.52 -12.40 14.10
C HIS A 346 -0.05 -12.57 13.70
N ALA A 347 0.57 -13.66 14.16
CA ALA A 347 1.92 -14.06 13.75
C ALA A 347 1.86 -14.86 12.45
N ARG A 348 2.46 -14.33 11.37
CA ARG A 348 2.50 -14.99 10.05
C ARG A 348 3.89 -15.52 9.70
N TYR A 349 4.88 -15.28 10.55
CA TYR A 349 6.26 -15.73 10.32
C TYR A 349 6.39 -17.24 10.46
N ALA A 350 6.67 -17.94 9.36
CA ALA A 350 6.74 -19.40 9.31
C ALA A 350 7.90 -20.04 10.12
N GLY A 351 8.77 -19.24 10.74
CA GLY A 351 9.88 -19.71 11.57
C GLY A 351 9.63 -19.63 13.08
N GLY A 352 8.45 -19.13 13.50
CA GLY A 352 8.10 -18.90 14.89
C GLY A 352 8.49 -17.49 15.40
N VAL A 353 7.61 -16.87 16.19
CA VAL A 353 7.77 -15.52 16.73
C VAL A 353 8.14 -15.54 18.22
N SER A 354 8.81 -14.48 18.69
CA SER A 354 9.04 -14.22 20.10
C SER A 354 8.46 -12.86 20.47
N LEU A 355 7.35 -12.86 21.21
CA LEU A 355 6.63 -11.64 21.59
C LEU A 355 6.49 -11.51 23.12
N ASP A 356 6.75 -10.31 23.61
CA ASP A 356 6.45 -9.92 24.99
C ASP A 356 5.27 -8.96 24.98
N LEU A 357 4.12 -9.45 25.42
CA LEU A 357 2.84 -8.74 25.50
C LEU A 357 2.59 -8.17 26.91
N SER A 358 3.59 -8.18 27.79
CA SER A 358 3.44 -7.81 29.20
C SER A 358 3.08 -6.33 29.44
N ASP A 359 3.22 -5.46 28.44
CA ASP A 359 2.92 -4.03 28.55
C ASP A 359 2.15 -3.51 27.31
N THR A 360 1.46 -4.38 26.57
CA THR A 360 1.08 -4.11 25.17
C THR A 360 -0.41 -4.01 24.89
N SER A 361 -1.28 -3.99 25.91
CA SER A 361 -2.76 -3.96 25.74
C SER A 361 -3.27 -4.88 24.61
N ILE A 362 -2.79 -6.11 24.52
CA ILE A 362 -3.25 -7.10 23.52
C ILE A 362 -4.14 -8.11 24.22
N GLU A 363 -5.33 -8.35 23.67
CA GLU A 363 -6.31 -9.31 24.17
C GLU A 363 -6.26 -10.65 23.42
N HIS A 364 -5.93 -10.64 22.12
CA HIS A 364 -5.92 -11.84 21.28
C HIS A 364 -4.57 -12.06 20.61
N PHE A 365 -4.07 -13.28 20.68
CA PHE A 365 -2.93 -13.74 19.90
C PHE A 365 -3.31 -14.95 19.04
N ILE A 366 -2.96 -14.88 17.75
CA ILE A 366 -3.10 -15.97 16.80
C ILE A 366 -1.72 -16.26 16.22
N GLY A 367 -1.18 -17.41 16.60
CA GLY A 367 0.09 -17.95 16.15
C GLY A 367 -0.02 -18.58 14.76
N GLY A 368 1.15 -18.93 14.23
CA GLY A 368 1.33 -19.30 12.84
C GLY A 368 1.85 -20.72 12.67
N ILE A 369 2.85 -20.85 11.80
CA ILE A 369 3.67 -22.06 11.70
C ILE A 369 5.03 -21.73 12.32
N GLY A 370 5.62 -22.68 13.03
CA GLY A 370 6.91 -22.52 13.68
C GLY A 370 6.74 -22.38 15.19
N ASN A 371 7.86 -22.38 15.91
CA ASN A 371 7.84 -22.41 17.36
C ASN A 371 7.68 -20.99 17.92
N ASP A 372 6.48 -20.66 18.35
CA ASP A 372 6.10 -19.37 18.91
C ASP A 372 6.40 -19.31 20.42
N THR A 373 6.84 -18.14 20.89
CA THR A 373 7.06 -17.85 22.31
C THR A 373 6.39 -16.53 22.65
N VAL A 374 5.28 -16.58 23.39
CA VAL A 374 4.48 -15.40 23.70
C VAL A 374 4.25 -15.31 25.20
N THR A 375 4.50 -14.14 25.78
CA THR A 375 4.37 -13.89 27.22
C THR A 375 3.54 -12.66 27.50
N ALA A 376 2.43 -12.80 28.22
CA ALA A 376 1.52 -11.71 28.62
C ALA A 376 1.62 -11.39 30.13
N SER A 377 2.78 -11.64 30.74
CA SER A 377 2.97 -11.70 32.19
C SER A 377 2.84 -10.37 32.96
N GLY A 378 2.59 -9.26 32.28
CA GLY A 378 2.46 -7.94 32.88
C GLY A 378 1.13 -7.26 32.54
N GLY A 379 0.68 -6.40 33.47
CA GLY A 379 -0.21 -5.25 33.21
C GLY A 379 -1.65 -5.49 32.78
N VAL A 380 -1.93 -6.51 31.98
CA VAL A 380 -3.26 -6.81 31.44
C VAL A 380 -4.09 -7.38 32.60
N PHE A 381 -4.98 -6.55 33.15
CA PHE A 381 -6.00 -6.99 34.13
C PHE A 381 -7.18 -7.71 33.45
N GLY A 382 -7.08 -7.95 32.15
CA GLY A 382 -8.07 -8.61 31.30
C GLY A 382 -7.76 -10.09 31.08
N ARG A 383 -8.68 -10.80 30.44
CA ARG A 383 -8.48 -12.14 29.90
C ARG A 383 -7.67 -12.01 28.61
N ILE A 384 -6.67 -12.86 28.42
CA ILE A 384 -6.02 -13.08 27.13
C ILE A 384 -6.52 -14.38 26.48
N GLU A 385 -6.67 -14.37 25.17
CA GLU A 385 -7.01 -15.52 24.34
C GLU A 385 -5.86 -15.76 23.34
N MET A 386 -5.23 -16.92 23.40
CA MET A 386 -4.01 -17.22 22.64
C MET A 386 -4.06 -18.58 21.98
N PHE A 387 -4.04 -18.60 20.65
CA PHE A 387 -3.90 -19.81 19.83
C PHE A 387 -2.48 -19.88 19.29
N ALA A 388 -1.73 -20.96 19.54
CA ALA A 388 -0.33 -21.03 19.12
C ALA A 388 -0.13 -21.48 17.66
N GLY A 389 -1.03 -22.32 17.14
CA GLY A 389 -0.93 -22.81 15.76
C GLY A 389 -0.10 -24.09 15.66
N ALA A 390 0.78 -24.17 14.65
CA ALA A 390 1.58 -25.37 14.43
C ALA A 390 3.05 -25.13 14.80
N GLY A 391 3.58 -25.85 15.76
CA GLY A 391 4.90 -25.61 16.30
C GLY A 391 5.05 -26.22 17.68
N ASN A 392 6.26 -26.21 18.23
CA ASN A 392 6.42 -26.49 19.66
C ASN A 392 6.46 -25.15 20.37
N ASP A 393 5.32 -24.74 20.92
CA ASP A 393 5.05 -23.38 21.31
C ASP A 393 5.15 -23.18 22.81
N ARG A 394 5.39 -21.94 23.21
CA ARG A 394 5.46 -21.54 24.62
C ARG A 394 4.57 -20.33 24.84
N LEU A 395 3.41 -20.55 25.45
CA LEU A 395 2.49 -19.48 25.82
C LEU A 395 2.54 -19.24 27.33
N THR A 396 2.50 -17.98 27.73
CA THR A 396 2.36 -17.58 29.14
C THR A 396 1.30 -16.50 29.22
N GLY A 397 0.19 -16.81 29.89
CA GLY A 397 -0.89 -15.89 30.14
C GLY A 397 -0.53 -14.79 31.15
N SER A 398 -1.55 -14.02 31.48
CA SER A 398 -1.51 -12.83 32.31
C SER A 398 -1.78 -13.16 33.79
N VAL A 399 -2.39 -12.21 34.52
CA VAL A 399 -2.95 -12.46 35.87
C VAL A 399 -4.46 -12.69 35.83
N GLY A 400 -5.06 -12.56 34.64
CA GLY A 400 -6.49 -12.68 34.36
C GLY A 400 -6.99 -14.12 34.32
N SER A 401 -8.17 -14.30 33.71
CA SER A 401 -8.76 -15.62 33.40
C SER A 401 -8.52 -15.89 31.93
N ASP A 402 -7.47 -16.63 31.63
CA ASP A 402 -6.90 -16.70 30.30
C ASP A 402 -7.32 -17.96 29.57
N SER A 403 -7.25 -17.95 28.24
CA SER A 403 -7.57 -19.11 27.41
C SER A 403 -6.41 -19.35 26.44
N LEU A 404 -5.72 -20.48 26.61
CA LEU A 404 -4.50 -20.82 25.91
C LEU A 404 -4.67 -22.15 25.18
N TRP A 405 -4.37 -22.17 23.88
CA TRP A 405 -4.44 -23.36 23.03
C TRP A 405 -3.08 -23.58 22.35
N GLY A 406 -2.45 -24.74 22.61
CA GLY A 406 -1.20 -25.15 21.96
C GLY A 406 -1.40 -25.60 20.51
N GLU A 407 -2.50 -26.33 20.25
CA GLU A 407 -2.87 -26.84 18.92
C GLU A 407 -1.97 -27.99 18.39
N GLU A 408 -1.04 -27.77 17.45
CA GLU A 408 -0.21 -28.85 16.88
C GLU A 408 1.27 -28.74 17.29
N GLY A 409 1.75 -29.64 18.14
CA GLY A 409 3.16 -29.84 18.47
C GLY A 409 3.36 -30.09 19.96
N ASP A 410 4.61 -30.17 20.42
CA ASP A 410 4.88 -30.37 21.86
C ASP A 410 4.94 -29.01 22.57
N ASP A 411 3.85 -28.60 23.19
CA ASP A 411 3.62 -27.24 23.68
C ASP A 411 3.87 -27.08 25.18
N THR A 412 4.16 -25.84 25.59
CA THR A 412 4.27 -25.48 27.00
C THR A 412 3.39 -24.28 27.32
N LEU A 413 2.32 -24.51 28.07
CA LEU A 413 1.33 -23.50 28.42
C LEU A 413 1.41 -23.16 29.91
N PHE A 414 1.49 -21.87 30.21
CA PHE A 414 1.43 -21.34 31.58
C PHE A 414 0.25 -20.38 31.72
N GLY A 415 -0.69 -20.67 32.63
CA GLY A 415 -1.83 -19.77 32.91
C GLY A 415 -1.36 -18.39 33.36
N GLY A 416 -0.31 -18.35 34.18
CA GLY A 416 0.43 -17.13 34.51
C GLY A 416 0.27 -16.69 35.96
N GLY A 417 0.62 -15.43 36.22
CA GLY A 417 0.43 -14.76 37.52
C GLY A 417 1.38 -15.13 38.69
N ASN A 418 1.69 -14.14 39.56
CA ASN A 418 2.45 -14.33 40.80
C ASN A 418 1.81 -13.63 42.02
N GLY A 419 1.41 -14.35 43.10
CA GLY A 419 0.73 -13.73 44.27
C GLY A 419 -0.60 -14.34 44.76
N TYR A 420 -1.69 -13.55 44.97
CA TYR A 420 -2.89 -13.96 45.76
C TYR A 420 -4.30 -13.74 45.13
N SER A 421 -4.43 -13.34 43.86
CA SER A 421 -5.75 -13.20 43.19
C SER A 421 -5.57 -13.39 41.69
N TYR A 422 -5.97 -14.55 41.19
CA TYR A 422 -5.81 -15.00 39.80
C TYR A 422 -7.17 -15.30 39.20
N GLY A 423 -7.26 -15.25 37.88
CA GLY A 423 -8.40 -15.77 37.18
C GLY A 423 -8.37 -17.29 37.11
N ASP A 424 -9.53 -17.83 36.79
CA ASP A 424 -9.71 -19.21 36.40
C ASP A 424 -9.28 -19.36 34.93
N ASP A 425 -8.28 -20.18 34.65
CA ASP A 425 -7.67 -20.35 33.33
C ASP A 425 -8.19 -21.58 32.58
N LEU A 426 -8.19 -21.50 31.24
CA LEU A 426 -8.49 -22.58 30.31
C LEU A 426 -7.25 -22.89 29.47
N LEU A 427 -6.62 -24.03 29.71
CA LEU A 427 -5.44 -24.48 28.95
C LEU A 427 -5.78 -25.75 28.17
N SER A 428 -5.46 -25.77 26.87
CA SER A 428 -5.61 -26.94 26.02
C SER A 428 -4.32 -27.20 25.24
N GLY A 429 -3.70 -28.36 25.44
CA GLY A 429 -2.47 -28.77 24.76
C GLY A 429 -2.73 -28.99 23.26
N GLY A 430 -3.54 -29.99 22.93
CA GLY A 430 -3.95 -30.24 21.56
C GLY A 430 -3.39 -31.56 21.04
N ASN A 431 -2.52 -31.53 20.03
CA ASN A 431 -1.83 -32.70 19.51
C ASN A 431 -0.33 -32.58 19.79
N GLY A 432 0.22 -33.49 20.57
CA GLY A 432 1.63 -33.54 20.91
C GLY A 432 1.81 -33.89 22.37
N ASN A 433 3.04 -33.84 22.89
CA ASN A 433 3.28 -34.12 24.30
C ASN A 433 3.41 -32.79 25.03
N ASP A 434 2.33 -32.37 25.66
CA ASP A 434 2.18 -31.01 26.14
C ASP A 434 2.49 -30.88 27.62
N SER A 435 2.91 -29.67 28.04
CA SER A 435 3.17 -29.32 29.43
C SER A 435 2.30 -28.14 29.84
N LEU A 436 1.23 -28.42 30.59
CA LEU A 436 0.26 -27.43 31.03
C LEU A 436 0.43 -27.13 32.53
N VAL A 437 0.61 -25.86 32.87
CA VAL A 437 0.74 -25.38 34.25
C VAL A 437 -0.17 -24.17 34.46
N ALA A 438 -1.32 -24.34 35.09
CA ALA A 438 -2.26 -23.23 35.25
C ALA A 438 -1.84 -22.24 36.34
N SER A 439 -1.36 -22.74 37.48
CA SER A 439 -0.74 -22.00 38.61
C SER A 439 -1.68 -21.77 39.79
N ASN A 440 -2.46 -20.70 39.84
CA ASN A 440 -3.48 -20.57 40.89
C ASN A 440 -4.79 -20.16 40.23
N GLY A 441 -5.92 -20.67 40.72
CA GLY A 441 -7.22 -20.38 40.10
C GLY A 441 -8.18 -21.54 40.36
N HIS A 442 -9.33 -21.55 39.69
CA HIS A 442 -10.10 -22.78 39.48
C HIS A 442 -9.99 -23.16 38.01
N ASP A 443 -8.96 -23.92 37.68
CA ASP A 443 -8.50 -24.01 36.30
C ASP A 443 -9.06 -25.24 35.58
N PHE A 444 -9.13 -25.16 34.25
CA PHE A 444 -9.45 -26.30 33.39
C PHE A 444 -8.27 -26.58 32.45
N LEU A 445 -7.72 -27.77 32.56
CA LEU A 445 -6.61 -28.24 31.73
C LEU A 445 -7.05 -29.46 30.93
N ASP A 446 -6.81 -29.42 29.62
CA ASP A 446 -7.04 -30.53 28.68
C ASP A 446 -5.76 -30.83 27.91
N GLY A 447 -5.15 -31.99 28.17
CA GLY A 447 -3.92 -32.42 27.49
C GLY A 447 -4.15 -32.63 26.00
N GLY A 448 -5.18 -33.40 25.64
CA GLY A 448 -5.54 -33.67 24.25
C GLY A 448 -5.00 -35.02 23.78
N ASN A 449 -4.21 -35.04 22.72
CA ASN A 449 -3.61 -36.24 22.14
C ASN A 449 -2.11 -36.23 22.35
N GLY A 450 -1.56 -37.26 23.00
CA GLY A 450 -0.13 -37.44 23.23
C GLY A 450 0.13 -37.71 24.72
N ASP A 451 1.39 -37.77 25.11
CA ASP A 451 1.76 -38.06 26.50
C ASP A 451 1.93 -36.74 27.28
N ASP A 452 0.85 -36.27 27.90
CA ASP A 452 0.79 -34.91 28.43
C ASP A 452 1.19 -34.82 29.91
N THR A 453 1.66 -33.65 30.34
CA THR A 453 1.94 -33.33 31.75
C THR A 453 1.07 -32.16 32.20
N LEU A 454 0.18 -32.41 33.16
CA LEU A 454 -0.78 -31.43 33.67
C LEU A 454 -0.51 -31.14 35.15
N ALA A 455 -0.36 -29.86 35.47
CA ALA A 455 -0.29 -29.34 36.83
C ALA A 455 -1.31 -28.21 37.00
N GLY A 456 -2.41 -28.48 37.73
CA GLY A 456 -3.41 -27.46 38.05
C GLY A 456 -2.80 -26.34 38.90
N GLY A 457 -2.07 -26.74 39.94
CA GLY A 457 -1.50 -25.78 40.89
C GLY A 457 -2.45 -25.62 42.06
N SER A 458 -2.58 -24.41 42.63
CA SER A 458 -3.47 -24.20 43.77
C SER A 458 -4.88 -23.82 43.34
N GLY A 459 -5.89 -24.52 43.81
CA GLY A 459 -7.22 -24.31 43.27
C GLY A 459 -8.22 -25.39 43.57
N GLU A 460 -9.32 -25.36 42.82
CA GLU A 460 -10.10 -26.59 42.60
C GLU A 460 -10.08 -26.80 41.09
N ASP A 461 -9.14 -27.61 40.62
CA ASP A 461 -8.84 -27.71 39.20
C ASP A 461 -9.50 -28.92 38.56
N SER A 462 -9.86 -28.79 37.29
CA SER A 462 -10.42 -29.85 36.46
C SER A 462 -9.41 -30.27 35.39
N LEU A 463 -8.93 -31.50 35.48
CA LEU A 463 -7.87 -32.04 34.63
C LEU A 463 -8.42 -33.15 33.72
N VAL A 464 -8.17 -33.03 32.42
CA VAL A 464 -8.46 -34.03 31.39
C VAL A 464 -7.14 -34.42 30.74
N GLY A 465 -6.76 -35.69 30.82
CA GLY A 465 -5.53 -36.17 30.17
C GLY A 465 -5.73 -36.37 28.68
N GLY A 466 -6.87 -36.97 28.30
CA GLY A 466 -7.18 -37.27 26.92
C GLY A 466 -6.57 -38.60 26.47
N ALA A 467 -5.80 -38.56 25.38
CA ALA A 467 -5.32 -39.73 24.67
C ALA A 467 -3.79 -39.84 24.71
N GLY A 468 -3.27 -40.54 25.71
CA GLY A 468 -1.89 -41.02 25.70
C GLY A 468 -1.52 -41.52 27.08
N ALA A 469 -0.25 -41.46 27.44
CA ALA A 469 0.22 -41.81 28.77
C ALA A 469 0.47 -40.55 29.61
N ASP A 470 -0.59 -40.05 30.25
CA ASP A 470 -0.57 -38.72 30.85
C ASP A 470 -0.01 -38.70 32.28
N LEU A 471 0.58 -37.58 32.68
CA LEU A 471 1.13 -37.33 34.01
C LEU A 471 0.41 -36.17 34.69
N PHE A 472 -0.39 -36.49 35.70
CA PHE A 472 -1.03 -35.50 36.56
C PHE A 472 -0.14 -35.21 37.77
N VAL A 473 0.39 -34.00 37.87
CA VAL A 473 1.31 -33.58 38.93
C VAL A 473 0.53 -32.98 40.09
N VAL A 474 0.83 -33.46 41.30
CA VAL A 474 0.23 -32.99 42.55
C VAL A 474 1.33 -32.61 43.55
N ALA A 475 1.27 -31.37 44.02
CA ALA A 475 2.12 -30.75 45.01
C ALA A 475 1.31 -30.37 46.28
N PRO A 476 2.01 -29.96 47.37
CA PRO A 476 1.32 -29.49 48.56
C PRO A 476 0.60 -28.17 48.30
N TRP A 477 -0.60 -28.01 48.86
CA TRP A 477 -1.46 -26.83 48.73
C TRP A 477 -2.14 -26.67 47.37
N ASP A 478 -2.21 -27.75 46.59
CA ASP A 478 -2.90 -27.75 45.30
C ASP A 478 -4.42 -27.63 45.44
N GLY A 479 -4.98 -27.95 46.62
CA GLY A 479 -6.40 -27.75 46.90
C GLY A 479 -7.25 -28.98 46.56
N ASN A 480 -8.39 -28.81 45.87
CA ASN A 480 -9.33 -29.91 45.61
C ASN A 480 -9.51 -30.18 44.12
N ASP A 481 -8.67 -31.05 43.57
CA ASP A 481 -8.59 -31.26 42.13
C ASP A 481 -9.37 -32.50 41.69
N GLY A 482 -9.76 -32.50 40.42
CA GLY A 482 -10.53 -33.55 39.78
C GLY A 482 -9.91 -34.00 38.46
N ILE A 483 -9.50 -35.26 38.39
CA ILE A 483 -9.14 -35.88 37.11
C ILE A 483 -10.38 -36.55 36.53
N LEU A 484 -10.79 -36.12 35.34
CA LEU A 484 -12.09 -36.45 34.75
C LEU A 484 -12.09 -37.78 33.96
N ASP A 485 -10.93 -38.23 33.48
CA ASP A 485 -10.83 -39.35 32.52
C ASP A 485 -9.69 -40.35 32.78
N PHE A 486 -9.12 -40.34 33.99
CA PHE A 486 -7.96 -41.18 34.37
C PHE A 486 -8.05 -42.64 33.89
N ASN A 487 -7.08 -43.07 33.08
CA ASN A 487 -6.99 -44.39 32.50
C ASN A 487 -5.57 -45.00 32.59
N ALA A 488 -5.32 -45.74 33.67
CA ALA A 488 -4.05 -46.45 33.84
C ALA A 488 -3.72 -47.50 32.76
N ASP A 489 -4.70 -47.98 31.97
CA ASP A 489 -4.46 -48.88 30.83
C ASP A 489 -3.92 -48.12 29.60
N GLN A 490 -4.21 -46.82 29.47
CA GLN A 490 -3.61 -45.95 28.45
C GLN A 490 -2.17 -45.59 28.80
N GLY A 491 -1.88 -45.44 30.10
CA GLY A 491 -0.52 -45.20 30.58
C GLY A 491 -0.45 -44.26 31.76
N ASP A 492 -1.58 -43.63 32.10
CA ASP A 492 -1.68 -42.50 33.01
C ASP A 492 -1.06 -42.75 34.38
N ARG A 493 -0.45 -41.70 34.91
CA ARG A 493 0.25 -41.68 36.19
C ARG A 493 -0.08 -40.42 36.96
N ILE A 494 0.03 -40.56 38.29
CA ILE A 494 -0.07 -39.45 39.23
C ILE A 494 1.33 -39.21 39.81
N GLY A 495 1.88 -38.04 39.50
CA GLY A 495 3.15 -37.55 40.04
C GLY A 495 2.92 -36.90 41.39
N LEU A 496 3.49 -37.46 42.46
CA LEU A 496 3.43 -36.88 43.80
C LEU A 496 4.76 -36.18 44.11
N ALA A 497 4.70 -34.91 44.52
CA ALA A 497 5.87 -34.20 45.01
C ALA A 497 6.58 -34.97 46.16
N ASP A 498 7.91 -34.85 46.25
CA ASP A 498 8.70 -35.60 47.23
C ASP A 498 8.18 -35.43 48.68
N GLY A 499 7.99 -36.57 49.35
CA GLY A 499 7.47 -36.63 50.72
C GLY A 499 5.95 -36.45 50.86
N LEU A 500 5.20 -36.24 49.78
CA LEU A 500 3.75 -36.15 49.82
C LEU A 500 3.14 -37.55 50.05
N THR A 501 2.28 -37.66 51.06
CA THR A 501 1.58 -38.91 51.41
C THR A 501 0.07 -38.73 51.35
N TYR A 502 -0.65 -39.77 50.92
CA TYR A 502 -2.10 -39.75 50.80
C TYR A 502 -2.78 -40.85 51.63
N THR A 503 -4.04 -40.62 51.95
CA THR A 503 -4.99 -41.65 52.39
C THR A 503 -6.07 -41.84 51.33
N LEU A 504 -6.52 -43.08 51.13
CA LEU A 504 -7.47 -43.41 50.08
C LEU A 504 -8.87 -43.63 50.65
N GLY A 505 -9.85 -42.93 50.11
CA GLY A 505 -11.27 -43.05 50.42
C GLY A 505 -12.15 -43.10 49.19
N SER A 506 -13.46 -42.94 49.39
CA SER A 506 -14.44 -42.80 48.31
C SER A 506 -15.48 -41.73 48.62
N ASN A 507 -15.92 -41.01 47.59
CA ASN A 507 -17.00 -40.03 47.70
C ASN A 507 -18.40 -40.71 47.63
N ALA A 508 -19.47 -39.90 47.67
CA ALA A 508 -20.84 -40.39 47.60
C ALA A 508 -21.22 -41.04 46.25
N SER A 509 -20.50 -40.69 45.18
CA SER A 509 -20.67 -41.23 43.82
C SER A 509 -19.91 -42.55 43.61
N GLY A 510 -19.02 -42.91 44.53
CA GLY A 510 -18.19 -44.12 44.46
C GLY A 510 -16.80 -43.91 43.84
N ASP A 511 -16.48 -42.67 43.49
CA ASP A 511 -15.17 -42.28 42.94
C ASP A 511 -14.09 -42.39 44.02
N ALA A 512 -12.86 -42.67 43.60
CA ALA A 512 -11.69 -42.70 44.45
C ALA A 512 -11.30 -41.27 44.84
N VAL A 513 -11.07 -41.05 46.13
CA VAL A 513 -10.60 -39.75 46.65
C VAL A 513 -9.31 -39.98 47.41
N LEU A 514 -8.25 -39.32 46.97
CA LEU A 514 -6.99 -39.23 47.69
C LEU A 514 -7.06 -38.00 48.58
N THR A 515 -6.78 -38.15 49.86
CA THR A 515 -6.71 -37.04 50.83
C THR A 515 -5.28 -36.91 51.34
N PHE A 516 -4.69 -35.75 51.16
CA PHE A 516 -3.32 -35.43 51.54
C PHE A 516 -3.25 -34.81 52.94
N ALA A 517 -2.04 -34.75 53.52
CA ALA A 517 -1.84 -34.30 54.90
C ALA A 517 -2.23 -32.83 55.15
N THR A 518 -2.26 -32.02 54.08
CA THR A 518 -2.69 -30.62 54.03
C THR A 518 -4.21 -30.45 54.06
N SER A 519 -4.97 -31.54 53.96
CA SER A 519 -6.44 -31.59 53.72
C SER A 519 -6.85 -31.39 52.26
N ASP A 520 -5.88 -31.21 51.36
CA ASP A 520 -6.07 -31.19 49.91
C ASP A 520 -6.57 -32.55 49.44
N THR A 521 -7.34 -32.56 48.35
CA THR A 521 -7.92 -33.77 47.79
C THR A 521 -7.73 -33.87 46.30
N LEU A 522 -7.53 -35.10 45.80
CA LEU A 522 -7.58 -35.42 44.38
C LEU A 522 -8.67 -36.47 44.17
N THR A 523 -9.68 -36.14 43.36
CA THR A 523 -10.76 -37.04 42.99
C THR A 523 -10.50 -37.64 41.62
N LEU A 524 -10.54 -38.97 41.51
CA LEU A 524 -10.45 -39.69 40.23
C LEU A 524 -11.87 -40.07 39.80
N PHE A 525 -12.49 -39.27 38.95
CA PHE A 525 -13.88 -39.47 38.54
C PHE A 525 -14.05 -40.77 37.74
N GLY A 526 -15.08 -41.56 38.07
CA GLY A 526 -15.33 -42.84 37.41
C GLY A 526 -14.40 -43.99 37.83
N VAL A 527 -13.39 -43.72 38.65
CA VAL A 527 -12.44 -44.74 39.14
C VAL A 527 -12.82 -45.18 40.55
N SER A 528 -13.00 -46.49 40.76
CA SER A 528 -13.27 -47.01 42.12
C SER A 528 -12.01 -47.01 42.99
N SER A 529 -12.12 -46.67 44.28
CA SER A 529 -11.02 -46.77 45.25
C SER A 529 -10.40 -48.18 45.35
N THR A 530 -11.15 -49.22 45.00
CA THR A 530 -10.63 -50.59 44.97
C THR A 530 -9.74 -50.91 43.76
N ALA A 531 -9.81 -50.09 42.70
CA ALA A 531 -8.98 -50.23 41.50
C ALA A 531 -7.61 -49.55 41.66
N VAL A 532 -7.48 -48.59 42.59
CA VAL A 532 -6.27 -47.80 42.80
C VAL A 532 -5.07 -48.68 43.16
N SER A 533 -4.01 -48.59 42.35
CA SER A 533 -2.77 -49.35 42.51
C SER A 533 -1.60 -48.42 42.83
N SER A 534 -0.68 -48.86 43.69
CA SER A 534 0.58 -48.15 43.96
C SER A 534 1.44 -47.93 42.71
N SER A 535 1.22 -48.70 41.65
CA SER A 535 1.96 -48.56 40.37
C SER A 535 1.54 -47.35 39.54
N TRP A 536 0.42 -46.71 39.88
CA TRP A 536 -0.04 -45.49 39.21
C TRP A 536 0.70 -44.25 39.69
N PHE A 537 1.42 -44.36 40.82
CA PHE A 537 2.10 -43.24 41.46
C PHE A 537 3.58 -43.27 41.18
N LEU A 538 4.14 -42.10 40.91
CA LEU A 538 5.58 -41.87 40.86
C LEU A 538 5.94 -40.61 41.65
N THR A 539 7.19 -40.52 42.08
CA THR A 539 7.71 -39.32 42.74
C THR A 539 8.29 -38.41 41.68
N VAL A 540 7.80 -37.17 41.61
CA VAL A 540 8.25 -36.12 40.67
C VAL A 540 9.08 -35.06 41.37
#